data_AF-A0A6J5FJN5-F1
#
_entry.id   AF-A0A6J5FJN5-F1
#
_cell.length_a   1.000
_cell.length_b   1.000
_cell.length_c   1.000
_cell.angle_alpha   90.00
_cell.angle_beta   90.00
_cell.angle_gamma   90.00
#
_symmetry.space_group_name_H-M   'P 1'
#
loop_
_entity.id
_entity.type
_entity.pdbx_description
1 polymer ?
#
loop_
_entity_poly.entity_id
_entity_poly.type
_entity_poly.pdbx_seq_one_letter_code
_entity_poly.pdbx_strand_id
1 'polypeptide(L)'
;MDEMNWLTVATSVLGSSALVSALAFLLRSWISERLKGAIQSEYAGKLETLKAQLKGDADMRLEVHKASLKAAGDVELERLRSQLAATAAERNTLLNALTTRRFEAIAAIHAPLLKFHIALGRLTAAFRPVGVDEQALLKEVADASEAFDKVLSEKQIFLSQRTEAKIVEIRQMLVSNANLFQWTVALNQHDPERPLKWMEIEQTVRGPVTKAIGDLAAELRALMGDKPVA
;
A
#
# COMPACT_ATOMS: atom_id res chain seq x y z
N MET A 1 -99.55 -86.97 -4.69
CA MET A 1 -99.37 -85.64 -4.09
C MET A 1 -98.09 -85.74 -3.27
N ASP A 2 -96.94 -85.55 -3.93
CA ASP A 2 -95.67 -85.39 -3.23
C ASP A 2 -95.45 -83.88 -3.07
N GLU A 3 -95.47 -83.43 -1.82
CA GLU A 3 -95.21 -82.05 -1.46
C GLU A 3 -93.77 -81.70 -1.85
N MET A 4 -93.62 -80.94 -2.94
CA MET A 4 -92.36 -80.34 -3.31
C MET A 4 -91.98 -79.33 -2.22
N ASN A 5 -91.08 -79.77 -1.35
CA ASN A 5 -90.58 -79.06 -0.17
C ASN A 5 -89.95 -77.72 -0.58
N TRP A 6 -90.75 -76.66 -0.59
CA TRP A 6 -90.37 -75.29 -0.96
C TRP A 6 -89.22 -74.75 -0.10
N LEU A 7 -89.02 -75.31 1.10
CA LEU A 7 -87.88 -75.07 1.97
C LEU A 7 -86.55 -75.45 1.31
N THR A 8 -86.47 -76.57 0.58
CA THR A 8 -85.24 -77.00 -0.14
C THR A 8 -84.91 -76.09 -1.33
N VAL A 9 -85.94 -75.63 -2.06
CA VAL A 9 -85.79 -74.68 -3.17
C VAL A 9 -85.45 -73.28 -2.65
N ALA A 10 -86.05 -72.86 -1.53
CA ALA A 10 -85.71 -71.60 -0.87
C ALA A 10 -84.28 -71.62 -0.32
N THR A 11 -83.83 -72.72 0.32
CA THR A 11 -82.44 -72.83 0.80
C THR A 11 -81.43 -72.94 -0.33
N SER A 12 -81.77 -73.53 -1.49
CA SER A 12 -80.86 -73.61 -2.64
C SER A 12 -80.76 -72.29 -3.42
N VAL A 13 -81.85 -71.53 -3.51
CA VAL A 13 -81.88 -70.19 -4.12
C VAL A 13 -81.24 -69.14 -3.20
N LEU A 14 -81.46 -69.21 -1.87
CA LEU A 14 -80.80 -68.33 -0.90
C LEU A 14 -79.32 -68.67 -0.72
N GLY A 15 -78.94 -69.95 -0.71
CA GLY A 15 -77.54 -70.37 -0.67
C GLY A 15 -76.76 -69.96 -1.92
N SER A 16 -77.38 -70.05 -3.11
CA SER A 16 -76.75 -69.65 -4.38
C SER A 16 -76.61 -68.14 -4.53
N SER A 17 -77.61 -67.36 -4.11
CA SER A 17 -77.54 -65.89 -4.15
C SER A 17 -76.56 -65.30 -3.13
N ALA A 18 -76.45 -65.90 -1.94
CA ALA A 18 -75.42 -65.55 -0.96
C ALA A 18 -74.00 -65.86 -1.48
N LEU A 19 -73.81 -67.01 -2.13
CA LEU A 19 -72.54 -67.38 -2.77
C LEU A 19 -72.16 -66.45 -3.91
N VAL A 20 -73.10 -66.07 -4.78
CA VAL A 20 -72.85 -65.12 -5.88
C VAL A 20 -72.52 -63.73 -5.34
N SER A 21 -73.19 -63.29 -4.27
CA SER A 21 -72.90 -62.00 -3.62
C SER A 21 -71.52 -62.00 -2.96
N ALA A 22 -71.14 -63.09 -2.30
CA ALA A 22 -69.81 -63.26 -1.72
C ALA A 22 -68.70 -63.32 -2.79
N LEU A 23 -68.94 -64.04 -3.90
CA LEU A 23 -68.03 -64.07 -5.05
C LEU A 23 -67.91 -62.70 -5.72
N ALA A 24 -69.01 -61.99 -5.92
CA ALA A 24 -68.99 -60.64 -6.48
C ALA A 24 -68.25 -59.65 -5.56
N PHE A 25 -68.41 -59.79 -4.23
CA PHE A 25 -67.67 -59.00 -3.26
C PHE A 25 -66.17 -59.31 -3.29
N LEU A 26 -65.78 -60.59 -3.32
CA LEU A 26 -64.39 -61.03 -3.40
C LEU A 26 -63.72 -60.64 -4.73
N LEU A 27 -64.43 -60.73 -5.85
CA LEU A 27 -63.95 -60.24 -7.14
C LEU A 27 -63.78 -58.72 -7.12
N ARG A 28 -64.74 -57.99 -6.54
CA ARG A 28 -64.65 -56.53 -6.40
C ARG A 28 -63.48 -56.12 -5.51
N SER A 29 -63.25 -56.81 -4.38
CA SER A 29 -62.13 -56.51 -3.48
C SER A 29 -60.80 -56.86 -4.13
N TRP A 30 -60.69 -58.02 -4.78
CA TRP A 30 -59.48 -58.46 -5.48
C TRP A 30 -59.11 -57.54 -6.66
N ILE A 31 -60.09 -57.15 -7.49
CA ILE A 31 -59.87 -56.21 -8.59
C ILE A 31 -59.47 -54.84 -8.02
N SER A 32 -60.13 -54.36 -6.95
CA SER A 32 -59.81 -53.07 -6.34
C SER A 32 -58.41 -53.05 -5.73
N GLU A 33 -58.01 -54.11 -5.02
CA GLU A 33 -56.66 -54.25 -4.47
C GLU A 33 -55.61 -54.34 -5.56
N ARG A 34 -55.86 -55.11 -6.63
CA ARG A 34 -54.93 -55.23 -7.74
C ARG A 34 -54.76 -53.90 -8.49
N LEU A 35 -55.87 -53.17 -8.72
CA LEU A 35 -55.83 -51.86 -9.37
C LEU A 35 -55.10 -50.84 -8.50
N LYS A 36 -55.40 -50.79 -7.19
CA LYS A 36 -54.69 -49.92 -6.23
C LYS A 36 -53.20 -50.25 -6.16
N GLY A 37 -52.85 -51.53 -6.12
CA GLY A 37 -51.46 -52.00 -6.10
C GLY A 37 -50.70 -51.62 -7.37
N ALA A 38 -51.32 -51.80 -8.55
CA ALA A 38 -50.74 -51.40 -9.83
C ALA A 38 -50.52 -49.88 -9.90
N ILE A 39 -51.53 -49.10 -9.52
CA ILE A 39 -51.47 -47.63 -9.47
C ILE A 39 -50.36 -47.17 -8.51
N GLN A 40 -50.30 -47.74 -7.30
CA GLN A 40 -49.27 -47.40 -6.32
C GLN A 40 -47.86 -47.75 -6.80
N SER A 41 -47.69 -48.86 -7.51
CA SER A 41 -46.41 -49.26 -8.09
C SER A 41 -45.96 -48.31 -9.21
N GLU A 42 -46.88 -47.87 -10.08
CA GLU A 42 -46.57 -46.86 -11.09
C GLU A 42 -46.20 -45.51 -10.49
N TYR A 43 -46.93 -45.08 -9.45
CA TYR A 43 -46.61 -43.84 -8.75
C TYR A 43 -45.27 -43.93 -8.04
N ALA A 44 -44.96 -45.04 -7.38
CA ALA A 44 -43.64 -45.25 -6.77
C ALA A 44 -42.52 -45.24 -7.82
N GLY A 45 -42.74 -45.89 -8.97
CA GLY A 45 -41.80 -45.87 -10.10
C GLY A 45 -41.58 -44.46 -10.65
N LYS A 46 -42.66 -43.71 -10.92
CA LYS A 46 -42.58 -42.32 -11.40
C LYS A 46 -41.95 -41.38 -10.38
N LEU A 47 -42.20 -41.61 -9.09
CA LEU A 47 -41.59 -40.82 -8.03
C LEU A 47 -40.08 -41.06 -7.96
N GLU A 48 -39.63 -42.30 -8.07
CA GLU A 48 -38.20 -42.63 -8.09
C GLU A 48 -37.51 -42.10 -9.34
N THR A 49 -38.13 -42.17 -10.52
CA THR A 49 -37.54 -41.58 -11.73
C THR A 49 -37.44 -40.06 -11.64
N LEU A 50 -38.48 -39.38 -11.15
CA LEU A 50 -38.45 -37.93 -10.95
C LEU A 50 -37.40 -37.53 -9.92
N LYS A 51 -37.28 -38.25 -8.80
CA LYS A 51 -36.22 -38.00 -7.81
C LYS A 51 -34.83 -38.18 -8.41
N ALA A 52 -34.61 -39.25 -9.17
CA ALA A 52 -33.34 -39.52 -9.82
C ALA A 52 -32.98 -38.43 -10.83
N GLN A 53 -33.95 -37.99 -11.64
CA GLN A 53 -33.79 -36.88 -12.58
C GLN A 53 -33.48 -35.57 -11.85
N LEU A 54 -34.26 -35.23 -10.82
CA LEU A 54 -34.07 -33.98 -10.09
C LEU A 54 -32.71 -33.93 -9.40
N LYS A 55 -32.25 -35.06 -8.85
CA LYS A 55 -30.93 -35.20 -8.25
C LYS A 55 -29.82 -35.07 -9.29
N GLY A 56 -29.94 -35.77 -10.42
CA GLY A 56 -28.99 -35.65 -11.52
C GLY A 56 -28.88 -34.22 -12.06
N ASP A 57 -30.00 -33.55 -12.27
CA ASP A 57 -30.05 -32.15 -12.70
C ASP A 57 -29.46 -31.21 -11.65
N ALA A 58 -29.73 -31.43 -10.37
CA ALA A 58 -29.17 -30.64 -9.28
C ALA A 58 -27.64 -30.80 -9.19
N ASP A 59 -27.15 -32.04 -9.25
CA ASP A 59 -25.72 -32.36 -9.21
C ASP A 59 -25.01 -31.74 -10.43
N MET A 60 -25.59 -31.84 -11.63
CA MET A 60 -25.04 -31.22 -12.84
C MET A 60 -24.96 -29.70 -12.71
N ARG A 61 -26.03 -29.05 -12.24
CA ARG A 61 -26.05 -27.59 -12.04
C ARG A 61 -25.03 -27.16 -11.00
N LEU A 62 -24.88 -27.92 -9.91
CA LEU A 62 -23.87 -27.64 -8.89
C LEU A 62 -22.45 -27.70 -9.46
N GLU A 63 -22.12 -28.71 -10.25
CA GLU A 63 -20.80 -28.82 -10.87
C GLU A 63 -20.54 -27.68 -11.87
N VAL A 64 -21.55 -27.31 -12.68
CA VAL A 64 -21.44 -26.14 -13.58
C VAL A 64 -21.25 -24.84 -12.79
N HIS A 65 -22.00 -24.62 -11.72
CA HIS A 65 -21.86 -23.42 -10.89
C HIS A 65 -20.52 -23.36 -10.18
N LYS A 66 -20.02 -24.49 -9.65
CA LYS A 66 -18.68 -24.57 -9.04
C LYS A 66 -17.60 -24.27 -10.05
N ALA A 67 -17.65 -24.87 -11.23
CA ALA A 67 -16.67 -24.63 -12.29
C ALA A 67 -16.69 -23.17 -12.75
N SER A 68 -17.88 -22.59 -12.92
CA SER A 68 -18.07 -21.18 -13.29
C SER A 68 -17.53 -20.22 -12.22
N LEU A 69 -17.87 -20.44 -10.95
CA LEU A 69 -17.37 -19.64 -9.83
C LEU A 69 -15.85 -19.72 -9.71
N LYS A 70 -15.28 -20.92 -9.89
CA LYS A 70 -13.83 -21.11 -9.85
C LYS A 70 -13.14 -20.37 -11.00
N ALA A 71 -13.64 -20.52 -12.23
CA ALA A 71 -13.09 -19.82 -13.38
C ALA A 71 -13.19 -18.29 -13.23
N ALA A 72 -14.34 -17.78 -12.78
CA ALA A 72 -14.52 -16.35 -12.51
C ALA A 72 -13.57 -15.86 -11.39
N GLY A 73 -13.40 -16.66 -10.33
CA GLY A 73 -12.47 -16.37 -9.24
C GLY A 73 -11.02 -16.34 -9.68
N ASP A 74 -10.58 -17.33 -10.46
CA ASP A 74 -9.21 -17.42 -10.99
C ASP A 74 -8.90 -16.22 -11.91
N VAL A 75 -9.86 -15.83 -12.77
CA VAL A 75 -9.73 -14.64 -13.63
C VAL A 75 -9.64 -13.36 -12.81
N GLU A 76 -10.49 -13.18 -11.80
CA GLU A 76 -10.47 -11.98 -10.97
C GLU A 76 -9.21 -11.91 -10.11
N LEU A 77 -8.73 -13.03 -9.56
CA LEU A 77 -7.47 -13.10 -8.83
C LEU A 77 -6.29 -12.70 -9.71
N GLU A 78 -6.25 -13.19 -10.95
CA GLU A 78 -5.19 -12.85 -11.89
C GLU A 78 -5.26 -11.38 -12.32
N ARG A 79 -6.48 -10.85 -12.48
CA ARG A 79 -6.72 -9.42 -12.73
C ARG A 79 -6.19 -8.56 -11.58
N LEU A 80 -6.51 -8.90 -10.34
CA LEU A 80 -6.06 -8.19 -9.14
C LEU A 80 -4.54 -8.28 -8.98
N ARG A 81 -3.92 -9.45 -9.24
CA ARG A 81 -2.46 -9.60 -9.24
C ARG A 81 -1.79 -8.73 -10.30
N SER A 82 -2.34 -8.71 -11.50
CA SER A 82 -1.82 -7.88 -12.60
C SER A 82 -1.93 -6.39 -12.26
N GLN A 83 -3.04 -5.96 -11.66
CA GLN A 83 -3.22 -4.58 -11.20
C GLN A 83 -2.25 -4.20 -10.08
N LEU A 84 -2.07 -5.09 -9.11
CA LEU A 84 -1.10 -4.89 -8.03
C LEU A 84 0.32 -4.77 -8.58
N ALA A 85 0.70 -5.66 -9.50
CA ALA A 85 2.02 -5.64 -10.14
C ALA A 85 2.24 -4.35 -10.94
N ALA A 86 1.24 -3.92 -11.73
CA ALA A 86 1.30 -2.66 -12.47
C ALA A 86 1.45 -1.45 -11.55
N THR A 87 0.63 -1.37 -10.49
CA THR A 87 0.67 -0.28 -9.51
C THR A 87 1.98 -0.25 -8.74
N ALA A 88 2.50 -1.43 -8.37
CA ALA A 88 3.79 -1.55 -7.70
C ALA A 88 4.93 -1.12 -8.63
N ALA A 89 4.88 -1.48 -9.91
CA ALA A 89 5.86 -1.05 -10.90
C ALA A 89 5.85 0.47 -11.08
N GLU A 90 4.67 1.09 -11.24
CA GLU A 90 4.51 2.56 -11.32
C GLU A 90 5.03 3.26 -10.06
N ARG A 91 4.69 2.74 -8.88
CA ARG A 91 5.17 3.31 -7.63
C ARG A 91 6.69 3.22 -7.51
N ASN A 92 7.27 2.07 -7.88
CA ASN A 92 8.71 1.87 -7.82
C ASN A 92 9.46 2.76 -8.81
N THR A 93 8.95 2.98 -10.02
CA THR A 93 9.57 3.89 -10.99
C THR A 93 9.53 5.33 -10.49
N LEU A 94 8.40 5.79 -9.95
CA LEU A 94 8.27 7.12 -9.35
C LEU A 94 9.18 7.31 -8.14
N LEU A 95 9.23 6.33 -7.23
CA LEU A 95 10.09 6.38 -6.06
C LEU A 95 11.57 6.41 -6.45
N ASN A 96 12.00 5.59 -7.41
CA ASN A 96 13.37 5.59 -7.88
C ASN A 96 13.74 6.92 -8.53
N ALA A 97 12.88 7.46 -9.42
CA ALA A 97 13.11 8.75 -10.05
C ALA A 97 13.17 9.89 -9.03
N LEU A 98 12.28 9.88 -8.03
CA LEU A 98 12.29 10.87 -6.96
C LEU A 98 13.58 10.77 -6.14
N THR A 99 13.94 9.56 -5.69
CA THR A 99 15.15 9.32 -4.90
C THR A 99 16.41 9.80 -5.61
N THR A 100 16.56 9.50 -6.92
CA THR A 100 17.67 10.01 -7.72
C THR A 100 17.71 11.54 -7.73
N ARG A 101 16.58 12.20 -7.99
CA ARG A 101 16.51 13.67 -7.98
C ARG A 101 16.84 14.27 -6.60
N ARG A 102 16.45 13.59 -5.52
CA ARG A 102 16.80 14.01 -4.15
C ARG A 102 18.30 13.94 -3.93
N PHE A 103 18.96 12.86 -4.34
CA PHE A 103 20.41 12.74 -4.21
C PHE A 103 21.17 13.77 -5.03
N GLU A 104 20.73 14.01 -6.27
CA GLU A 104 21.29 15.08 -7.10
C GLU A 104 21.13 16.46 -6.45
N ALA A 105 19.95 16.76 -5.89
CA ALA A 105 19.71 18.02 -5.18
C ALA A 105 20.60 18.17 -3.94
N ILE A 106 20.71 17.11 -3.13
CA ILE A 106 21.58 17.07 -1.96
C ILE A 106 23.04 17.32 -2.35
N ALA A 107 23.54 16.61 -3.36
CA ALA A 107 24.91 16.76 -3.83
C ALA A 107 25.18 18.17 -4.39
N ALA A 108 24.22 18.71 -5.15
CA ALA A 108 24.31 20.04 -5.74
C ALA A 108 24.37 21.14 -4.67
N ILE A 109 23.64 21.00 -3.55
CA ILE A 109 23.61 22.01 -2.47
C ILE A 109 24.83 21.90 -1.54
N HIS A 110 25.28 20.68 -1.24
CA HIS A 110 26.34 20.46 -0.27
C HIS A 110 27.67 21.12 -0.66
N ALA A 111 28.06 21.05 -1.94
CA ALA A 111 29.34 21.60 -2.39
C ALA A 111 29.42 23.13 -2.29
N PRO A 112 28.43 23.91 -2.79
CA PRO A 112 28.37 25.35 -2.59
C PRO A 112 28.29 25.77 -1.11
N LEU A 113 27.55 25.03 -0.27
CA LEU A 113 27.50 25.30 1.17
C LEU A 113 28.89 25.19 1.80
N LEU A 114 29.62 24.13 1.47
CA LEU A 114 30.99 23.93 1.96
C LEU A 114 31.94 25.03 1.47
N LYS A 115 31.81 25.46 0.20
CA LYS A 115 32.59 26.58 -0.35
C LYS A 115 32.31 27.87 0.41
N PHE A 116 31.05 28.18 0.70
CA PHE A 116 30.67 29.35 1.48
C PHE A 116 31.28 29.30 2.89
N HIS A 117 31.19 28.15 3.57
CA HIS A 117 31.83 27.96 4.86
C HIS A 117 33.36 28.16 4.82
N ILE A 118 34.04 27.57 3.83
CA ILE A 118 35.49 27.70 3.66
C ILE A 118 35.89 29.16 3.39
N ALA A 119 35.17 29.85 2.50
CA ALA A 119 35.41 31.25 2.19
C ALA A 119 35.27 32.11 3.46
N LEU A 120 34.21 31.90 4.24
CA LEU A 120 34.02 32.61 5.50
C LEU A 120 35.14 32.29 6.51
N GLY A 121 35.56 31.02 6.61
CA GLY A 121 36.66 30.62 7.49
C GLY A 121 38.01 31.24 7.12
N ARG A 122 38.24 31.54 5.83
CA ARG A 122 39.43 32.28 5.37
C ARG A 122 39.34 33.77 5.73
N LEU A 123 38.17 34.37 5.54
CA LEU A 123 37.90 35.76 5.92
C LEU A 123 38.11 35.98 7.42
N THR A 124 37.59 35.07 8.24
CA THR A 124 37.60 35.20 9.71
C THR A 124 38.84 34.64 10.37
N ALA A 125 39.81 34.08 9.64
CA ALA A 125 41.05 33.57 10.25
C ALA A 125 41.86 34.67 10.94
N ALA A 126 42.12 34.56 12.25
CA ALA A 126 42.89 35.56 13.00
C ALA A 126 44.36 35.61 12.58
N PHE A 127 44.92 34.48 12.13
CA PHE A 127 46.25 34.45 11.54
C PHE A 127 46.15 34.55 10.01
N ARG A 128 46.67 35.65 9.44
CA ARG A 128 46.79 35.83 8.00
C ARG A 128 48.24 36.12 7.60
N PRO A 129 48.73 35.55 6.48
CA PRO A 129 49.96 35.99 5.87
C PRO A 129 49.94 37.49 5.57
N VAL A 130 51.10 38.14 5.66
CA VAL A 130 51.25 39.54 5.27
C VAL A 130 50.98 39.68 3.77
N GLY A 131 50.19 40.68 3.38
CA GLY A 131 49.84 40.96 1.97
C GLY A 131 48.55 40.31 1.46
N VAL A 132 47.77 39.66 2.33
CA VAL A 132 46.42 39.18 1.97
C VAL A 132 45.47 40.35 1.74
N ASP A 133 44.83 40.35 0.57
CA ASP A 133 43.80 41.32 0.22
C ASP A 133 42.46 40.96 0.88
N GLU A 134 42.06 41.76 1.88
CA GLU A 134 40.78 41.58 2.60
C GLU A 134 39.56 41.82 1.69
N GLN A 135 39.67 42.73 0.71
CA GLN A 135 38.58 43.01 -0.21
C GLN A 135 38.33 41.81 -1.13
N ALA A 136 39.39 41.13 -1.56
CA ALA A 136 39.28 39.88 -2.31
C ALA A 136 38.60 38.77 -1.50
N LEU A 137 38.92 38.64 -0.20
CA LEU A 137 38.26 37.66 0.68
C LEU A 137 36.78 37.97 0.91
N LEU A 138 36.42 39.24 1.12
CA LEU A 138 35.02 39.67 1.22
C LEU A 138 34.25 39.35 -0.06
N LYS A 139 34.85 39.61 -1.22
CA LYS A 139 34.27 39.25 -2.51
C LYS A 139 34.08 37.73 -2.66
N GLU A 140 35.08 36.93 -2.28
CA GLU A 140 34.98 35.46 -2.32
C GLU A 140 33.81 34.94 -1.48
N VAL A 141 33.58 35.52 -0.30
CA VAL A 141 32.44 35.18 0.56
C VAL A 141 31.11 35.56 -0.08
N ALA A 142 31.01 36.76 -0.68
CA ALA A 142 29.80 37.22 -1.36
C ALA A 142 29.47 36.32 -2.57
N ASP A 143 30.46 36.05 -3.42
CA ASP A 143 30.31 35.20 -4.60
C ASP A 143 29.88 33.77 -4.19
N ALA A 144 30.45 33.24 -3.10
CA ALA A 144 30.08 31.91 -2.58
C ALA A 144 28.66 31.88 -1.99
N SER A 145 28.24 32.93 -1.29
CA SER A 145 26.88 33.06 -0.76
C SER A 145 25.85 33.13 -1.89
N GLU A 146 26.09 33.94 -2.92
CA GLU A 146 25.19 34.06 -4.08
C GLU A 146 25.09 32.73 -4.84
N ALA A 147 26.22 32.06 -5.07
CA ALA A 147 26.25 30.76 -5.72
C ALA A 147 25.45 29.70 -4.94
N PHE A 148 25.56 29.72 -3.61
CA PHE A 148 24.78 28.83 -2.74
C PHE A 148 23.28 29.14 -2.78
N ASP A 149 22.90 30.41 -2.65
CA ASP A 149 21.50 30.84 -2.64
C ASP A 149 20.78 30.50 -3.95
N LYS A 150 21.46 30.67 -5.08
CA LYS A 150 20.96 30.27 -6.39
C LYS A 150 20.61 28.78 -6.41
N VAL A 151 21.55 27.92 -6.05
CA VAL A 151 21.33 26.46 -6.07
C VAL A 151 20.27 26.03 -5.06
N LEU A 152 20.25 26.63 -3.87
CA LEU A 152 19.23 26.33 -2.85
C LEU A 152 17.83 26.62 -3.39
N SER A 153 17.61 27.80 -3.98
CA SER A 153 16.29 28.17 -4.53
C SER A 153 15.81 27.23 -5.64
N GLU A 154 16.73 26.73 -6.47
CA GLU A 154 16.43 25.82 -7.57
C GLU A 154 16.14 24.38 -7.10
N LYS A 155 16.75 23.94 -6.00
CA LYS A 155 16.80 22.53 -5.59
C LYS A 155 16.06 22.21 -4.29
N GLN A 156 15.64 23.22 -3.50
CA GLN A 156 14.99 23.03 -2.21
C GLN A 156 13.72 22.17 -2.25
N ILE A 157 12.97 22.20 -3.36
CA ILE A 157 11.73 21.39 -3.51
C ILE A 157 11.99 19.87 -3.42
N PHE A 158 13.22 19.43 -3.70
CA PHE A 158 13.59 18.03 -3.61
C PHE A 158 14.08 17.63 -2.21
N LEU A 159 14.31 18.59 -1.31
CA LEU A 159 14.75 18.31 0.04
C LEU A 159 13.58 17.89 0.93
N SER A 160 13.90 17.20 2.03
CA SER A 160 12.95 17.07 3.12
C SER A 160 12.86 18.40 3.88
N GLN A 161 11.69 18.71 4.44
CA GLN A 161 11.50 19.92 5.26
C GLN A 161 12.52 20.02 6.40
N ARG A 162 12.88 18.89 7.02
CA ARG A 162 13.89 18.84 8.08
C ARG A 162 15.28 19.24 7.58
N THR A 163 15.68 18.69 6.43
CA THR A 163 16.98 18.97 5.82
C THR A 163 17.06 20.42 5.34
N GLU A 164 16.00 20.92 4.72
CA GLU A 164 15.87 22.32 4.29
C GLU A 164 16.01 23.28 5.48
N ALA A 165 15.29 23.04 6.58
CA ALA A 165 15.36 23.88 7.78
C ALA A 165 16.78 23.98 8.33
N LYS A 166 17.51 22.85 8.42
CA LYS A 166 18.91 22.83 8.85
C LYS A 166 19.84 23.60 7.91
N ILE A 167 19.64 23.47 6.60
CA ILE A 167 20.44 24.18 5.61
C ILE A 167 20.21 25.69 5.72
N VAL A 168 18.96 26.11 5.89
CA VAL A 168 18.60 27.52 6.10
C VAL A 168 19.17 28.06 7.40
N GLU A 169 19.17 27.27 8.48
CA GLU A 169 19.79 27.62 9.75
C GLU A 169 21.30 27.85 9.61
N ILE A 170 22.01 26.91 8.97
CA ILE A 170 23.45 27.04 8.71
C ILE A 170 23.74 28.26 7.84
N ARG A 171 22.96 28.48 6.77
CA ARG A 171 23.06 29.67 5.93
C ARG A 171 22.93 30.94 6.78
N GLN A 172 21.92 31.01 7.65
CA GLN A 172 21.70 32.16 8.51
C GLN A 172 22.88 32.38 9.46
N MET A 173 23.46 31.33 10.02
CA MET A 173 24.67 31.43 10.83
C MET A 173 25.86 31.98 10.03
N LEU A 174 26.08 31.50 8.80
CA LEU A 174 27.16 31.96 7.92
C LEU A 174 27.00 33.44 7.58
N VAL A 175 25.82 33.86 7.12
CA VAL A 175 25.52 35.25 6.78
C VAL A 175 25.63 36.17 8.00
N SER A 176 25.12 35.72 9.16
CA SER A 176 25.20 36.50 10.40
C SER A 176 26.65 36.73 10.83
N ASN A 177 27.50 35.70 10.78
CA ASN A 177 28.92 35.84 11.13
C ASN A 177 29.70 36.67 10.10
N ALA A 178 29.38 36.57 8.81
CA ALA A 178 29.97 37.41 7.77
C ALA A 178 29.66 38.90 8.02
N ASN A 179 28.40 39.22 8.31
CA ASN A 179 27.98 40.58 8.65
C ASN A 179 28.65 41.07 9.94
N LEU A 180 28.68 40.25 11.00
CA LEU A 180 29.35 40.60 12.25
C LEU A 180 30.83 40.91 12.01
N PHE A 181 31.52 40.10 11.21
CA PHE A 181 32.92 40.35 10.84
C PHE A 181 33.07 41.70 10.13
N GLN A 182 32.24 41.96 9.13
CA GLN A 182 32.30 43.22 8.38
C GLN A 182 32.10 44.44 9.28
N TRP A 183 31.09 44.41 10.14
CA TRP A 183 30.76 45.55 11.01
C TRP A 183 31.72 45.72 12.18
N THR A 184 32.20 44.64 12.80
CA THR A 184 32.97 44.72 14.05
C THR A 184 34.48 44.62 13.87
N VAL A 185 34.95 44.08 12.74
CA VAL A 185 36.38 43.85 12.48
C VAL A 185 36.88 44.62 11.27
N ALA A 186 36.20 44.51 10.13
CA ALA A 186 36.65 45.12 8.87
C ALA A 186 36.50 46.65 8.89
N LEU A 187 35.33 47.14 9.28
CA LEU A 187 34.99 48.56 9.30
C LEU A 187 35.49 49.29 10.57
N ASN A 188 35.68 48.58 11.67
CA ASN A 188 36.03 49.16 12.98
C ASN A 188 37.52 49.00 13.34
N GLN A 189 38.42 49.46 12.46
CA GLN A 189 39.86 49.23 12.60
C GLN A 189 40.49 49.82 13.88
N HIS A 190 39.88 50.85 14.46
CA HIS A 190 40.37 51.56 15.65
C HIS A 190 39.72 51.11 16.97
N ASP A 191 38.81 50.13 16.92
CA ASP A 191 38.17 49.61 18.14
C ASP A 191 39.20 48.81 18.97
N PRO A 192 39.45 49.17 20.25
CA PRO A 192 40.37 48.43 21.11
C PRO A 192 39.94 46.97 21.36
N GLU A 193 38.64 46.66 21.23
CA GLU A 193 38.11 45.30 21.39
C GLU A 193 38.13 44.49 20.08
N ARG A 194 38.57 45.07 18.97
CA ARG A 194 38.58 44.42 17.65
C ARG A 194 39.22 43.02 17.65
N PRO A 195 40.40 42.79 18.29
CA PRO A 195 41.00 41.46 18.31
C PRO A 195 40.15 40.42 19.06
N LEU A 196 39.45 40.82 20.13
CA LEU A 196 38.57 39.94 20.90
C LEU A 196 37.35 39.55 20.06
N LYS A 197 36.68 40.53 19.44
CA LYS A 197 35.53 40.31 18.56
C LYS A 197 35.88 39.43 17.36
N TRP A 198 37.06 39.63 16.77
CA TRP A 198 37.54 38.79 15.69
C TRP A 198 37.74 37.33 16.16
N MET A 199 38.41 37.12 17.29
CA MET A 199 38.63 35.79 17.84
C MET A 199 37.30 35.06 18.15
N GLU A 200 36.31 35.75 18.71
CA GLU A 200 34.97 35.19 18.98
C GLU A 200 34.25 34.74 17.69
N ILE A 201 34.33 35.55 16.64
CA ILE A 201 33.75 35.21 15.33
C ILE A 201 34.48 34.00 14.74
N GLU A 202 35.81 33.96 14.78
CA GLU A 202 36.58 32.82 14.28
C GLU A 202 36.23 31.53 15.05
N GLN A 203 36.12 31.60 16.38
CA GLN A 203 35.72 30.46 17.21
C GLN A 203 34.31 29.97 16.87
N THR A 204 33.38 30.90 16.62
CA THR A 204 32.00 30.56 16.23
C THR A 204 31.96 29.87 14.86
N VAL A 205 32.71 30.40 13.90
CA VAL A 205 32.80 29.83 12.54
C VAL A 205 33.48 28.47 12.56
N ARG A 206 34.59 28.28 13.30
CA ARG A 206 35.33 27.01 13.35
C ARG A 206 34.74 25.95 14.28
N GLY A 207 33.91 26.35 15.24
CA GLY A 207 33.29 25.46 16.20
C GLY A 207 31.84 25.14 15.84
N PRO A 208 30.85 25.88 16.37
CA PRO A 208 29.43 25.64 16.15
C PRO A 208 29.03 25.47 14.68
N VAL A 209 29.49 26.35 13.78
CA VAL A 209 29.11 26.29 12.35
C VAL A 209 29.71 25.05 11.68
N THR A 210 30.99 24.77 11.88
CA THR A 210 31.64 23.56 11.36
C THR A 210 30.94 22.29 11.86
N LYS A 211 30.56 22.25 13.15
CA LYS A 211 29.80 21.15 13.72
C LYS A 211 28.45 20.97 13.02
N ALA A 212 27.68 22.05 12.85
CA ALA A 212 26.38 21.99 12.18
C ALA A 212 26.49 21.48 10.73
N ILE A 213 27.53 21.90 10.00
CA ILE A 213 27.82 21.38 8.65
C ILE A 213 28.20 19.90 8.68
N GLY A 214 29.00 19.46 9.67
CA GLY A 214 29.34 18.06 9.87
C GLY A 214 28.12 17.19 10.17
N ASP A 215 27.24 17.65 11.07
CA ASP A 215 25.99 16.98 11.44
C ASP A 215 25.04 16.89 10.23
N LEU A 216 24.95 17.96 9.42
CA LEU A 216 24.21 17.94 8.16
C LEU A 216 24.80 16.90 7.20
N ALA A 217 26.12 16.89 6.99
CA ALA A 217 26.78 15.93 6.10
C ALA A 217 26.55 14.48 6.54
N ALA A 218 26.55 14.21 7.84
CA ALA A 218 26.21 12.89 8.38
C ALA A 218 24.76 12.51 8.09
N GLU A 219 23.80 13.42 8.26
CA GLU A 219 22.39 13.19 7.92
C GLU A 219 22.21 12.94 6.42
N LEU A 220 22.88 13.71 5.55
CA LEU A 220 22.84 13.53 4.11
C LEU A 220 23.40 12.17 3.69
N ARG A 221 24.50 11.73 4.31
CA ARG A 221 25.06 10.38 4.11
C ARG A 221 24.10 9.28 4.56
N ALA A 222 23.46 9.46 5.72
CA ALA A 222 22.44 8.53 6.19
C ALA A 222 21.25 8.42 5.24
N LEU A 223 20.81 9.53 4.65
CA LEU A 223 19.79 9.53 3.59
C LEU A 223 20.23 8.78 2.33
N MET A 224 21.54 8.75 2.04
CA MET A 224 22.14 8.00 0.94
C MET A 224 22.41 6.52 1.27
N GLY A 225 22.14 6.09 2.51
CA GLY A 225 22.27 4.69 2.93
C GLY A 225 23.50 4.37 3.79
N ASP A 226 24.31 5.36 4.16
CA ASP A 226 25.35 5.14 5.18
C ASP A 226 24.69 4.84 6.53
N LYS A 227 25.14 3.77 7.18
CA LYS A 227 24.64 3.43 8.52
C LYS A 227 25.23 4.44 9.52
N PRO A 228 24.42 4.97 10.46
CA PRO A 228 24.98 5.76 11.56
C PRO A 228 25.99 4.90 12.33
N VAL A 229 27.15 5.48 12.63
CA VAL A 229 28.13 4.86 13.52
C VAL A 229 27.45 4.70 14.88
N ALA A 230 27.31 3.45 15.33
CA ALA A 230 26.69 3.08 16.60
C ALA A 230 27.50 3.59 17.81
#